data_AF-A0A926CRH5-F1
#
_entry.id   AF-A0A926CRH5-F1
#
_cell.length_a   1.000
_cell.length_b   1.000
_cell.length_c   1.000
_cell.angle_alpha   90.00
_cell.angle_beta   90.00
_cell.angle_gamma   90.00
#
_symmetry.space_group_name_H-M   'P 1'
#
loop_
_entity.id
_entity.type
_entity.pdbx_description
1 polymer ?
#
loop_
_entity_poly.entity_id
_entity_poly.type
_entity_poly.pdbx_seq_one_letter_code
_entity_poly.pdbx_strand_id
1 'polypeptide(L)'
;MVRHTQLFILTLILLLAAAARLTDIDAQSLWVDEGFTYFTTKQTNLLPILSIDVHPPLYFLLMNGWARLTGNSELALRYLSFLPGMLSIAVVYQIGSELVRQRGRNPDLSWIPVIGALLLALADIELDLAKEARMYTLHTLFAALSILAYLRWWRQPRPAYGLLLAVSSAALVYTNYLGVWTPLLIGLHVLLFLRGRQRIIAFGILSAAALLVLPWLLLVGVNQLGNGTGAERADASSFATL
;
A
#
# COMPACT_ATOMS: atom_id res chain seq x y z
N MET A 1 9.96 -32.00 0.54
CA MET A 1 10.75 -31.53 1.71
C MET A 1 11.07 -30.04 1.62
N VAL A 2 11.74 -29.57 0.55
CA VAL A 2 12.21 -28.16 0.42
C VAL A 2 11.11 -27.09 0.57
N ARG A 3 9.94 -27.29 -0.04
CA ARG A 3 8.81 -26.36 0.08
C ARG A 3 8.35 -26.16 1.54
N HIS A 4 8.36 -27.21 2.36
CA HIS A 4 8.01 -27.08 3.78
C HIS A 4 9.05 -26.28 4.56
N THR A 5 10.33 -26.47 4.23
CA THR A 5 11.43 -25.70 4.83
C THR A 5 11.29 -24.21 4.53
N GLN A 6 11.02 -23.82 3.29
CA GLN A 6 10.84 -22.40 2.95
C GLN A 6 9.61 -21.77 3.60
N LEU A 7 8.48 -22.49 3.65
CA LEU A 7 7.30 -22.02 4.36
C LEU A 7 7.58 -21.84 5.85
N PHE A 8 8.28 -22.78 6.47
CA PHE A 8 8.72 -22.67 7.86
C PHE A 8 9.61 -21.44 8.07
N ILE A 9 10.61 -21.20 7.20
CA ILE A 9 11.45 -20.00 7.27
C ILE A 9 10.63 -18.72 7.12
N LEU A 10 9.70 -18.67 6.17
CA LEU A 10 8.81 -17.52 6.00
C LEU A 10 7.96 -17.28 7.25
N THR A 11 7.44 -18.34 7.88
CA THR A 11 6.72 -18.22 9.16
C THR A 11 7.62 -17.63 10.25
N LEU A 12 8.88 -18.09 10.37
CA LEU A 12 9.81 -17.51 11.33
C LEU A 12 10.09 -16.03 11.05
N ILE A 13 10.24 -15.64 9.78
CA ILE A 13 10.42 -14.23 9.39
C ILE A 13 9.20 -13.41 9.78
N LEU A 14 7.99 -13.91 9.55
CA LEU A 14 6.75 -13.22 9.93
C LEU A 14 6.60 -13.12 11.46
N LEU A 15 6.98 -14.15 12.21
CA LEU A 15 6.96 -14.09 13.67
C LEU A 15 7.97 -13.07 14.21
N LEU A 16 9.19 -13.04 13.66
CA LEU A 16 10.21 -12.04 14.00
C LEU A 16 9.73 -10.62 13.66
N ALA A 17 9.18 -10.43 12.47
CA ALA A 17 8.61 -9.17 12.01
C ALA A 17 7.46 -8.69 12.91
N ALA A 18 6.57 -9.60 13.31
CA ALA A 18 5.46 -9.31 14.19
C ALA A 18 5.95 -8.91 15.59
N ALA A 19 6.90 -9.66 16.16
CA ALA A 19 7.51 -9.33 17.44
C ALA A 19 8.12 -7.91 17.41
N ALA A 20 8.97 -7.61 16.43
CA ALA A 20 9.62 -6.31 16.31
C ALA A 20 8.64 -5.14 16.14
N ARG A 21 7.54 -5.34 15.39
CA ARG A 21 6.53 -4.30 15.14
C ARG A 21 5.56 -4.12 16.30
N LEU A 22 5.28 -5.16 17.09
CA LEU A 22 4.39 -5.06 18.25
C LEU A 22 5.11 -4.58 19.52
N THR A 23 6.42 -4.77 19.61
CA THR A 23 7.20 -4.20 20.71
C THR A 23 7.07 -2.68 20.72
N ASP A 24 6.59 -2.15 21.84
CA ASP A 24 6.43 -0.71 22.11
C ASP A 24 5.52 0.03 21.11
N ILE A 25 4.60 -0.68 20.45
CA ILE A 25 3.68 -0.09 19.46
C ILE A 25 2.76 0.99 20.06
N ASP A 26 2.50 0.96 21.36
CA ASP A 26 1.68 1.92 22.10
C ASP A 26 2.48 2.67 23.19
N ALA A 27 3.82 2.63 23.13
CA ALA A 27 4.66 3.29 24.12
C ALA A 27 4.72 4.82 23.95
N GLN A 28 4.49 5.31 22.73
CA GLN A 28 4.49 6.74 22.41
C GLN A 28 3.09 7.23 22.09
N SER A 29 2.72 8.40 22.62
CA SER A 29 1.47 9.07 22.25
C SER A 29 1.41 9.41 20.76
N LEU A 30 0.20 9.59 20.23
CA LEU A 30 -0.01 10.00 18.84
C LEU A 30 0.67 11.35 18.53
N TRP A 31 1.48 11.39 17.48
CA TRP A 31 2.05 12.64 16.96
C TRP A 31 1.06 13.37 16.05
N VAL A 32 1.41 14.58 15.58
CA VAL A 32 0.49 15.49 14.88
C VAL A 32 -0.26 14.84 13.70
N ASP A 33 0.44 14.05 12.90
CA ASP A 33 -0.08 13.37 11.72
C ASP A 33 -1.05 12.23 12.09
N GLU A 34 -0.72 11.47 13.14
CA GLU A 34 -1.63 10.47 13.72
C GLU A 34 -2.84 11.12 14.40
N GLY A 35 -2.66 12.32 14.96
CA GLY A 35 -3.73 13.14 15.52
C GLY A 35 -4.77 13.52 14.48
N PHE A 36 -4.35 13.89 13.26
CA PHE A 36 -5.27 14.08 12.14
C PHE A 36 -6.00 12.79 11.76
N THR A 37 -5.28 11.66 11.66
CA THR A 37 -5.92 10.34 11.46
C THR A 37 -6.97 10.08 12.53
N TYR A 38 -6.64 10.27 13.81
CA TYR A 38 -7.55 10.10 14.94
C TYR A 38 -8.77 11.02 14.79
N PHE A 39 -8.59 12.30 14.46
CA PHE A 39 -9.69 13.23 14.22
C PHE A 39 -10.66 12.71 13.15
N THR A 40 -10.16 12.14 12.05
CA THR A 40 -11.03 11.56 11.00
C THR A 40 -11.90 10.42 11.52
N THR A 41 -11.47 9.67 12.54
CA THR A 41 -12.29 8.57 13.11
C THR A 41 -13.54 9.08 13.83
N LYS A 42 -13.56 10.35 14.27
CA LYS A 42 -14.68 10.97 14.98
C LYS A 42 -15.76 11.53 14.05
N GLN A 43 -15.48 11.56 12.75
CA GLN A 43 -16.32 12.20 11.76
C GLN A 43 -17.34 11.22 11.19
N THR A 44 -18.57 11.68 11.04
CA THR A 44 -19.65 10.91 10.40
C THR A 44 -19.57 11.01 8.88
N ASN A 45 -19.22 12.19 8.35
CA ASN A 45 -19.01 12.43 6.92
C ASN A 45 -17.59 12.94 6.67
N LEU A 46 -16.79 12.11 5.99
CA LEU A 46 -15.39 12.40 5.71
C LEU A 46 -15.16 13.19 4.43
N LEU A 47 -16.11 13.19 3.50
CA LEU A 47 -15.92 13.79 2.17
C LEU A 47 -15.51 15.27 2.22
N PRO A 48 -16.12 16.15 3.05
CA PRO A 48 -15.73 17.55 3.10
C PRO A 48 -14.30 17.78 3.61
N ILE A 49 -13.82 16.92 4.51
CA ILE A 49 -12.48 17.01 5.10
C ILE A 49 -11.44 16.45 4.14
N LEU A 50 -11.74 15.30 3.52
CA LEU A 50 -10.81 14.62 2.62
C LEU A 50 -10.72 15.30 1.24
N SER A 51 -11.74 16.03 0.79
CA SER A 51 -11.70 16.73 -0.49
C SER A 51 -10.69 17.88 -0.52
N ILE A 52 -10.43 18.48 0.64
CA ILE A 52 -9.40 19.50 0.85
C ILE A 52 -8.12 18.90 1.47
N ASP A 53 -8.05 17.56 1.63
CA ASP A 53 -6.89 16.91 2.22
C ASP A 53 -5.78 16.64 1.21
N VAL A 54 -4.50 16.93 1.53
CA VAL A 54 -3.36 16.63 0.64
C VAL A 54 -3.17 15.14 0.40
N HIS A 55 -3.77 14.27 1.24
CA HIS A 55 -3.71 12.83 1.07
C HIS A 55 -5.00 12.28 0.45
N PRO A 56 -4.87 11.23 -0.37
CA PRO A 56 -6.01 10.46 -0.86
C PRO A 56 -6.85 9.80 0.26
N PRO A 57 -8.11 9.45 -0.04
CA PRO A 57 -9.10 9.16 0.99
C PRO A 57 -9.06 7.74 1.54
N LEU A 58 -8.49 6.76 0.82
CA LEU A 58 -8.71 5.34 1.12
C LEU A 58 -8.29 4.97 2.53
N TYR A 59 -7.12 5.43 2.96
CA TYR A 59 -6.61 5.11 4.28
C TYR A 59 -7.53 5.64 5.39
N PHE A 60 -7.99 6.88 5.30
CA PHE A 60 -8.88 7.47 6.31
C PHE A 60 -10.27 6.83 6.31
N LEU A 61 -10.78 6.47 5.13
CA LEU A 61 -12.04 5.72 5.02
C LEU A 61 -11.92 4.35 5.69
N LEU A 62 -10.83 3.63 5.45
CA LEU A 62 -10.54 2.35 6.10
C LEU A 62 -10.36 2.52 7.61
N MET A 63 -9.64 3.55 8.04
CA MET A 63 -9.41 3.84 9.45
C MET A 63 -10.70 4.18 10.19
N ASN A 64 -11.57 5.01 9.62
CA ASN A 64 -12.85 5.34 10.22
C ASN A 64 -13.73 4.10 10.38
N GLY A 65 -13.79 3.23 9.36
CA GLY A 65 -14.48 1.95 9.45
C GLY A 65 -13.88 1.01 10.50
N TRP A 66 -12.55 0.88 10.50
CA TRP A 66 -11.81 0.05 11.46
C TRP A 66 -12.05 0.50 12.90
N ALA A 67 -11.93 1.80 13.17
CA ALA A 67 -12.08 2.35 14.51
C ALA A 67 -13.52 2.23 15.06
N ARG A 68 -14.54 2.18 14.19
CA ARG A 68 -15.92 1.84 14.60
C ARG A 68 -16.06 0.39 15.08
N LEU A 69 -15.21 -0.52 14.58
CA LEU A 69 -15.22 -1.94 14.95
C LEU A 69 -14.33 -2.23 16.16
N THR A 70 -13.16 -1.59 16.24
CA THR A 70 -12.12 -1.91 17.24
C THR A 70 -11.95 -0.86 18.33
N GLY A 71 -12.60 0.30 18.20
CA GLY A 71 -12.38 1.46 19.07
C GLY A 71 -11.21 2.35 18.59
N ASN A 72 -10.89 3.36 19.39
CA ASN A 72 -9.94 4.43 19.04
C ASN A 72 -8.70 4.47 19.97
N SER A 73 -8.32 3.35 20.59
CA SER A 73 -7.05 3.30 21.33
C SER A 73 -5.87 3.40 20.37
N GLU A 74 -4.73 3.89 20.84
CA GLU A 74 -3.51 4.02 20.02
C GLU A 74 -3.11 2.67 19.40
N LEU A 75 -3.15 1.61 20.21
CA LEU A 75 -2.94 0.23 19.76
C LEU A 75 -3.91 -0.15 18.63
N ALA A 76 -5.22 0.11 18.80
CA ALA A 76 -6.21 -0.25 17.80
C ALA A 76 -5.96 0.46 16.46
N LEU A 77 -5.64 1.75 16.50
CA LEU A 77 -5.37 2.54 15.29
C LEU A 77 -4.09 2.05 14.60
N ARG A 78 -2.99 1.88 15.33
CA ARG A 78 -1.70 1.42 14.77
C ARG A 78 -1.79 -0.02 14.26
N TYR A 79 -2.71 -0.84 14.78
CA TYR A 79 -2.93 -2.19 14.27
C TYR A 79 -3.40 -2.23 12.81
N LEU A 80 -4.10 -1.18 12.33
CA LEU A 80 -4.48 -1.08 10.92
C LEU A 80 -3.27 -0.90 10.01
N SER A 81 -2.17 -0.31 10.50
CA SER A 81 -0.91 -0.17 9.77
C SER A 81 -0.01 -1.40 9.91
N PHE A 82 -0.04 -2.04 11.08
CA PHE A 82 0.65 -3.30 11.32
C PHE A 82 0.27 -4.38 10.31
N LEU A 83 -1.04 -4.57 10.07
CA LEU A 83 -1.56 -5.64 9.22
C LEU A 83 -1.05 -5.57 7.75
N PRO A 84 -1.15 -4.43 7.03
CA PRO A 84 -0.57 -4.29 5.69
C PRO A 84 0.95 -4.46 5.68
N GLY A 85 1.67 -4.02 6.71
CA GLY A 85 3.11 -4.23 6.81
C GLY A 85 3.47 -5.72 6.84
N MET A 86 2.75 -6.50 7.66
CA MET A 86 2.89 -7.95 7.72
C MET A 86 2.55 -8.64 6.40
N LEU A 87 1.46 -8.22 5.75
CA LEU A 87 1.07 -8.75 4.45
C LEU A 87 2.10 -8.42 3.36
N SER A 88 2.72 -7.24 3.41
CA SER A 88 3.73 -6.81 2.45
C SER A 88 4.94 -7.74 2.44
N ILE A 89 5.37 -8.25 3.60
CA ILE A 89 6.46 -9.24 3.70
C ILE A 89 6.11 -10.52 2.94
N ALA A 90 4.89 -11.03 3.12
CA ALA A 90 4.42 -12.19 2.40
C ALA A 90 4.30 -11.93 0.88
N VAL A 91 3.88 -10.74 0.47
CA VAL A 91 3.80 -10.36 -0.94
C VAL A 91 5.18 -10.24 -1.56
N VAL A 92 6.16 -9.66 -0.87
CA VAL A 92 7.57 -9.56 -1.35
C VAL A 92 8.19 -10.95 -1.51
N TYR A 93 7.92 -11.88 -0.60
CA TYR A 93 8.29 -13.28 -0.79
C TYR A 93 7.74 -13.84 -2.12
N GLN A 94 6.47 -13.54 -2.42
CA GLN A 94 5.84 -13.99 -3.67
C GLN A 94 6.40 -13.28 -4.90
N ILE A 95 6.79 -12.00 -4.82
CA ILE A 95 7.50 -11.29 -5.89
C ILE A 95 8.83 -12.00 -6.18
N GLY A 96 9.65 -12.25 -5.16
CA GLY A 96 10.90 -12.98 -5.32
C GLY A 96 10.69 -14.37 -5.93
N SER A 97 9.62 -15.06 -5.51
CA SER A 97 9.26 -16.36 -6.08
C SER A 97 8.90 -16.28 -7.56
N GLU A 98 8.15 -15.25 -7.95
CA GLU A 98 7.73 -15.04 -9.34
C GLU A 98 8.91 -14.65 -10.24
N LEU A 99 9.82 -13.82 -9.75
CA LEU A 99 11.06 -13.47 -10.47
C LEU A 99 11.92 -14.72 -10.75
N VAL A 100 12.00 -15.65 -9.79
CA VAL A 100 12.71 -16.93 -9.99
C VAL A 100 12.01 -17.80 -11.04
N ARG A 101 10.67 -17.87 -11.00
CA ARG A 101 9.88 -18.62 -12.00
C ARG A 101 10.04 -18.05 -13.41
N GLN A 102 10.08 -16.73 -13.56
CA GLN A 102 10.30 -16.08 -14.86
C GLN A 102 11.65 -16.45 -15.48
N ARG A 103 12.66 -16.75 -14.65
CA ARG A 103 13.96 -17.26 -15.09
C ARG A 103 13.98 -18.78 -15.34
N GLY A 104 12.82 -19.44 -15.32
CA GLY A 104 12.71 -20.89 -15.54
C GLY A 104 13.23 -21.75 -14.38
N ARG A 105 13.45 -21.17 -13.20
CA ARG A 105 13.99 -21.86 -12.03
C ARG A 105 12.89 -22.18 -11.01
N ASN A 106 13.13 -23.20 -10.19
CA ASN A 106 12.23 -23.52 -9.08
C ASN A 106 12.47 -22.53 -7.91
N PRO A 107 11.49 -21.69 -7.52
CA PRO A 107 11.63 -20.79 -6.38
C PRO A 107 11.90 -21.52 -5.07
N ASP A 108 11.47 -22.78 -4.94
CA ASP A 108 11.71 -23.58 -3.75
C ASP A 108 13.22 -23.83 -3.52
N LEU A 109 14.04 -23.75 -4.58
CA LEU A 109 15.49 -23.94 -4.53
C LEU A 109 16.27 -22.61 -4.51
N SER A 110 15.59 -21.47 -4.37
CA SER A 110 16.20 -20.14 -4.42
C SER A 110 16.07 -19.43 -3.08
N TRP A 111 17.12 -18.74 -2.67
CA TRP A 111 17.09 -17.87 -1.48
C TRP A 111 16.50 -16.48 -1.76
N ILE A 112 16.28 -16.11 -3.03
CA ILE A 112 15.75 -14.79 -3.41
C ILE A 112 14.43 -14.43 -2.70
N PRO A 113 13.41 -15.31 -2.65
CA PRO A 113 12.15 -15.03 -1.94
C PRO A 113 12.37 -14.76 -0.45
N VAL A 114 13.21 -15.58 0.18
CA VAL A 114 13.52 -15.54 1.61
C VAL A 114 14.28 -14.26 1.95
N ILE A 115 15.33 -13.95 1.19
CA ILE A 115 16.14 -12.74 1.37
C ILE A 115 15.29 -11.49 1.19
N GLY A 116 14.44 -11.43 0.15
CA GLY A 116 13.54 -10.29 -0.06
C GLY A 116 12.57 -10.07 1.12
N ALA A 117 11.96 -11.15 1.61
CA ALA A 117 11.07 -11.08 2.78
C ALA A 117 11.81 -10.64 4.04
N LEU A 118 13.01 -11.18 4.28
CA LEU A 118 13.83 -10.84 5.44
C LEU A 118 14.27 -9.37 5.42
N LEU A 119 14.69 -8.87 4.25
CA LEU A 119 15.08 -7.48 4.08
C LEU A 119 13.93 -6.51 4.40
N LEU A 120 12.71 -6.79 3.94
CA LEU A 120 11.54 -5.97 4.30
C LEU A 120 11.16 -6.13 5.78
N ALA A 121 11.24 -7.35 6.31
CA ALA A 121 10.92 -7.64 7.70
C ALA A 121 11.79 -6.83 8.68
N LEU A 122 13.06 -6.62 8.34
CA LEU A 122 14.08 -5.94 9.14
C LEU A 122 14.39 -4.51 8.66
N ALA A 123 13.69 -4.01 7.65
CA ALA A 123 13.89 -2.65 7.19
C ALA A 123 13.42 -1.68 8.28
N ASP A 124 14.37 -0.92 8.83
CA ASP A 124 14.17 0.02 9.94
C ASP A 124 12.96 0.94 9.70
N ILE A 125 12.94 1.58 8.52
CA ILE A 125 11.83 2.46 8.12
C ILE A 125 10.47 1.73 8.09
N GLU A 126 10.40 0.47 7.67
CA GLU A 126 9.14 -0.30 7.64
C GLU A 126 8.74 -0.84 9.02
N LEU A 127 9.65 -0.87 9.99
CA LEU A 127 9.32 -1.14 11.38
C LEU A 127 8.65 0.08 12.00
N ASP A 128 9.23 1.26 11.81
CA ASP A 128 8.68 2.52 12.33
C ASP A 128 7.33 2.85 11.70
N LEU A 129 7.24 2.80 10.36
CA LEU A 129 6.00 3.10 9.64
C LEU A 129 4.87 2.11 9.95
N ALA A 130 5.18 0.87 10.37
CA ALA A 130 4.18 -0.09 10.80
C ALA A 130 3.62 0.20 12.21
N LYS A 131 4.28 1.05 12.98
CA LYS A 131 3.84 1.54 14.30
C LYS A 131 3.15 2.89 14.22
N GLU A 132 3.04 3.49 13.04
CA GLU A 132 2.30 4.74 12.87
C GLU A 132 0.90 4.46 12.32
N ALA A 133 -0.13 5.09 12.87
CA ALA A 133 -1.48 5.12 12.34
C ALA A 133 -1.57 6.01 11.09
N ARG A 134 -0.76 5.70 10.08
CA ARG A 134 -0.63 6.39 8.79
C ARG A 134 -0.66 5.42 7.60
N MET A 135 -0.82 5.97 6.41
CA MET A 135 -1.09 5.22 5.17
C MET A 135 0.10 4.44 4.58
N TYR A 136 1.28 4.53 5.18
CA TYR A 136 2.53 4.12 4.54
C TYR A 136 2.63 2.62 4.29
N THR A 137 2.29 1.78 5.26
CA THR A 137 2.34 0.32 5.05
C THR A 137 1.28 -0.17 4.07
N LEU A 138 0.15 0.53 3.98
CA LEU A 138 -0.88 0.26 2.98
C LEU A 138 -0.40 0.62 1.56
N HIS A 139 0.38 1.70 1.44
CA HIS A 139 1.07 2.05 0.20
C HIS A 139 2.07 0.96 -0.20
N THR A 140 2.92 0.52 0.72
CA THR A 140 3.87 -0.59 0.48
C THR A 140 3.14 -1.86 0.01
N LEU A 141 2.03 -2.21 0.66
CA LEU A 141 1.23 -3.39 0.29
C LEU A 141 0.68 -3.28 -1.14
N PHE A 142 0.02 -2.17 -1.48
CA PHE A 142 -0.59 -2.03 -2.81
C PHE A 142 0.45 -1.87 -3.93
N ALA A 143 1.61 -1.26 -3.65
CA ALA A 143 2.74 -1.24 -4.58
C ALA A 143 3.25 -2.67 -4.83
N ALA A 144 3.48 -3.44 -3.77
CA ALA A 144 3.94 -4.82 -3.87
C ALA A 144 2.91 -5.72 -4.59
N LEU A 145 1.62 -5.57 -4.30
CA LEU A 145 0.55 -6.29 -4.99
C LEU A 145 0.47 -5.92 -6.48
N SER A 146 0.61 -4.65 -6.83
CA SER A 146 0.63 -4.19 -8.22
C SER A 146 1.79 -4.84 -8.99
N ILE A 147 2.99 -4.84 -8.40
CA ILE A 147 4.17 -5.48 -8.98
C ILE A 147 3.96 -6.99 -9.12
N LEU A 148 3.49 -7.68 -8.08
CA LEU A 148 3.24 -9.12 -8.11
C LEU A 148 2.20 -9.49 -9.17
N ALA A 149 1.11 -8.74 -9.24
CA ALA A 149 0.04 -8.93 -10.21
C ALA A 149 0.56 -8.76 -11.64
N TYR A 150 1.35 -7.71 -11.88
CA TYR A 150 1.99 -7.48 -13.17
C TYR A 150 2.92 -8.62 -13.56
N LEU A 151 3.81 -9.07 -12.67
CA LEU A 151 4.75 -10.17 -12.95
C LEU A 151 4.03 -11.49 -13.27
N ARG A 152 2.97 -11.81 -12.52
CA ARG A 152 2.14 -13.01 -12.75
C ARG A 152 1.36 -12.90 -14.05
N TRP A 153 0.79 -11.74 -14.35
CA TRP A 153 0.09 -11.48 -15.60
C TRP A 153 1.04 -11.57 -16.79
N TRP A 154 2.25 -11.03 -16.69
CA TRP A 154 3.24 -11.05 -17.76
C TRP A 154 3.70 -12.48 -18.08
N ARG A 155 3.95 -13.30 -17.06
CA ARG A 155 4.27 -14.73 -17.27
C ARG A 155 3.06 -15.52 -17.76
N GLN A 156 1.87 -15.25 -17.23
CA GLN A 156 0.65 -15.97 -17.55
C GLN A 156 -0.56 -15.01 -17.60
N PRO A 157 -0.96 -14.52 -18.78
CA PRO A 157 -2.00 -13.51 -18.95
C PRO A 157 -3.41 -13.99 -18.57
N ARG A 158 -3.72 -14.04 -17.27
CA ARG A 158 -5.05 -14.38 -16.73
C ARG A 158 -5.81 -13.11 -16.34
N PRO A 159 -7.13 -13.03 -16.60
CA PRO A 159 -7.94 -11.87 -16.21
C PRO A 159 -7.85 -11.52 -14.73
N ALA A 160 -7.77 -12.52 -13.85
CA ALA A 160 -7.64 -12.31 -12.41
C ALA A 160 -6.39 -11.49 -12.02
N TYR A 161 -5.25 -11.70 -12.70
CA TYR A 161 -4.04 -10.91 -12.44
C TYR A 161 -4.14 -9.50 -13.03
N GLY A 162 -4.83 -9.34 -14.16
CA GLY A 162 -5.13 -8.01 -14.69
C GLY A 162 -6.06 -7.21 -13.79
N LEU A 163 -7.10 -7.85 -13.25
CA LEU A 163 -8.00 -7.24 -12.26
C LEU A 163 -7.23 -6.85 -10.99
N LEU A 164 -6.41 -7.75 -10.46
CA LEU A 164 -5.58 -7.44 -9.29
C LEU A 164 -4.64 -6.27 -9.56
N LEU A 165 -4.00 -6.22 -10.74
CA LEU A 165 -3.13 -5.11 -11.13
C LEU A 165 -3.91 -3.79 -11.19
N ALA A 166 -5.09 -3.76 -11.83
CA ALA A 166 -5.89 -2.56 -11.94
C ALA A 166 -6.36 -2.05 -10.57
N VAL A 167 -6.92 -2.94 -9.75
CA VAL A 167 -7.47 -2.60 -8.44
C VAL A 167 -6.37 -2.18 -7.47
N SER A 168 -5.27 -2.92 -7.39
CA SER A 168 -4.15 -2.54 -6.51
C SER A 168 -3.46 -1.26 -6.94
N SER A 169 -3.32 -1.00 -8.26
CA SER A 169 -2.76 0.27 -8.74
C SER A 169 -3.67 1.45 -8.43
N ALA A 170 -5.00 1.28 -8.58
CA ALA A 170 -5.95 2.31 -8.19
C ALA A 170 -5.93 2.54 -6.68
N ALA A 171 -5.99 1.47 -5.88
CA ALA A 171 -5.94 1.53 -4.43
C ALA A 171 -4.65 2.18 -3.91
N LEU A 172 -3.52 1.93 -4.57
CA LEU A 172 -2.24 2.57 -4.28
C LEU A 172 -2.31 4.10 -4.44
N VAL A 173 -2.84 4.59 -5.56
CA VAL A 173 -3.01 6.03 -5.80
C VAL A 173 -4.05 6.63 -4.85
N TYR A 174 -5.10 5.87 -4.53
CA TYR A 174 -6.09 6.22 -3.51
C TYR A 174 -5.56 6.18 -2.07
N THR A 175 -4.35 5.67 -1.85
CA THR A 175 -3.65 5.67 -0.55
C THR A 175 -2.65 6.81 -0.47
N ASN A 176 -1.89 7.05 -1.54
CA ASN A 176 -0.92 8.14 -1.65
C ASN A 176 -0.73 8.49 -3.13
N TYR A 177 -0.83 9.78 -3.49
CA TYR A 177 -0.69 10.24 -4.88
C TYR A 177 0.66 9.85 -5.49
N LEU A 178 1.75 9.83 -4.70
CA LEU A 178 3.07 9.37 -5.15
C LEU A 178 3.08 7.89 -5.55
N GLY A 179 2.08 7.12 -5.13
CA GLY A 179 1.83 5.77 -5.59
C GLY A 179 1.66 5.63 -7.09
N VAL A 180 1.38 6.72 -7.81
CA VAL A 180 1.30 6.75 -9.29
C VAL A 180 2.59 6.29 -9.97
N TRP A 181 3.75 6.44 -9.33
CA TRP A 181 5.03 6.03 -9.91
C TRP A 181 5.10 4.52 -10.19
N THR A 182 4.49 3.68 -9.36
CA THR A 182 4.49 2.22 -9.57
C THR A 182 3.82 1.81 -10.89
N PRO A 183 2.54 2.14 -11.16
CA PRO A 183 1.91 1.81 -12.45
C PRO A 183 2.56 2.54 -13.63
N LEU A 184 3.14 3.74 -13.44
CA LEU A 184 3.90 4.42 -14.50
C LEU A 184 5.17 3.65 -14.89
N LEU A 185 5.95 3.15 -13.92
CA LEU A 185 7.14 2.35 -14.19
C LEU A 185 6.78 0.98 -14.79
N ILE A 186 5.66 0.37 -14.38
CA ILE A 186 5.11 -0.81 -15.05
C ILE A 186 4.75 -0.48 -16.51
N GLY A 187 4.09 0.65 -16.75
CA GLY A 187 3.76 1.14 -18.09
C GLY A 187 4.99 1.39 -18.96
N LEU A 188 6.05 1.97 -18.39
CA LEU A 188 7.33 2.15 -19.06
C LEU A 188 7.97 0.81 -19.43
N HIS A 189 7.99 -0.15 -18.50
CA HIS A 189 8.47 -1.49 -18.78
C HIS A 189 7.64 -2.18 -19.89
N VAL A 190 6.31 -2.06 -19.85
CA VAL A 190 5.39 -2.54 -20.91
C VAL A 190 5.74 -1.91 -22.27
N LEU A 191 5.98 -0.60 -22.31
CA LEU A 191 6.31 0.13 -23.53
C LEU A 191 7.63 -0.37 -24.14
N LEU A 192 8.65 -0.55 -23.30
CA LEU A 192 10.00 -0.92 -23.72
C LEU A 192 10.09 -2.40 -24.12
N PHE A 193 9.47 -3.31 -23.36
CA PHE A 193 9.75 -4.75 -23.47
C PHE A 193 8.59 -5.60 -24.02
N LEU A 194 7.33 -5.16 -23.92
CA LEU A 194 6.19 -5.93 -24.44
C LEU A 194 5.82 -5.46 -25.86
N ARG A 195 5.25 -6.37 -26.65
CA ARG A 195 4.85 -6.14 -28.06
C ARG A 195 3.48 -6.73 -28.36
N GLY A 196 2.87 -6.30 -29.45
CA GLY A 196 1.60 -6.85 -29.97
C GLY A 196 0.43 -6.78 -28.98
N ARG A 197 -0.40 -7.83 -28.97
CA ARG A 197 -1.63 -7.93 -28.16
C ARG A 197 -1.36 -7.80 -26.66
N GLN A 198 -0.25 -8.32 -26.16
CA GLN A 198 0.10 -8.22 -24.74
C GLN A 198 0.28 -6.75 -24.33
N ARG A 199 1.02 -5.96 -25.13
CA ARG A 199 1.19 -4.52 -24.86
C ARG A 199 -0.14 -3.77 -24.79
N ILE A 200 -1.05 -4.05 -25.72
CA ILE A 200 -2.38 -3.43 -25.78
C ILE A 200 -3.19 -3.78 -24.53
N ILE A 201 -3.23 -5.06 -24.14
CA ILE A 201 -3.97 -5.49 -22.95
C ILE A 201 -3.37 -4.86 -21.67
N ALA A 202 -2.04 -4.81 -21.55
CA ALA A 202 -1.40 -4.21 -20.39
C ALA A 202 -1.75 -2.73 -20.24
N PHE A 203 -1.68 -1.95 -21.33
CA PHE A 203 -2.14 -0.56 -21.31
C PHE A 203 -3.63 -0.45 -21.03
N GLY A 204 -4.47 -1.35 -21.54
CA GLY A 204 -5.89 -1.40 -21.20
C GLY A 204 -6.13 -1.59 -19.69
N ILE A 205 -5.35 -2.47 -19.04
CA ILE A 205 -5.42 -2.69 -17.59
C ILE A 205 -4.96 -1.43 -16.81
N LEU A 206 -3.86 -0.79 -17.21
CA LEU A 206 -3.37 0.42 -16.57
C LEU A 206 -4.33 1.61 -16.77
N SER A 207 -4.94 1.73 -17.95
CA SER A 207 -5.99 2.72 -18.22
C SER A 207 -7.23 2.46 -17.38
N ALA A 208 -7.61 1.20 -17.16
CA ALA A 208 -8.70 0.87 -16.25
C ALA A 208 -8.41 1.32 -14.81
N ALA A 209 -7.16 1.15 -14.33
CA ALA A 209 -6.74 1.69 -13.03
C ALA A 209 -6.87 3.22 -12.97
N ALA A 210 -6.42 3.93 -14.01
CA ALA A 210 -6.54 5.38 -14.10
C ALA A 210 -8.00 5.84 -14.11
N LEU A 211 -8.88 5.14 -14.83
CA LEU A 211 -10.31 5.42 -14.86
C LEU A 211 -10.98 5.22 -13.49
N LEU A 212 -10.52 4.25 -12.69
CA LEU A 212 -11.02 4.08 -11.33
C LEU A 212 -10.65 5.25 -10.42
N VAL A 213 -9.50 5.88 -10.63
CA VAL A 213 -8.99 7.02 -9.84
C VAL A 213 -9.58 8.35 -10.32
N LEU A 214 -9.96 8.44 -11.59
CA LEU A 214 -10.40 9.67 -12.25
C LEU A 214 -11.54 10.42 -11.50
N PRO A 215 -12.61 9.77 -11.02
CA PRO A 215 -13.69 10.48 -10.31
C PRO A 215 -13.20 11.26 -9.09
N TRP A 216 -12.24 10.71 -8.35
CA TRP A 216 -11.67 11.39 -7.20
C TRP A 216 -10.80 12.58 -7.60
N LEU A 217 -9.96 12.42 -8.62
CA LEU A 217 -9.13 13.52 -9.12
C LEU A 217 -9.97 14.68 -9.67
N LEU A 218 -11.10 14.37 -10.32
CA LEU A 218 -12.06 15.39 -10.76
C LEU A 218 -12.73 16.11 -9.59
N LEU A 219 -13.04 15.38 -8.51
CA LEU A 219 -13.66 15.94 -7.31
C LEU A 219 -12.72 16.91 -6.58
N VAL A 220 -11.44 16.54 -6.39
CA VAL A 220 -10.47 17.37 -5.66
C VAL A 220 -9.82 18.45 -6.52
N GLY A 221 -9.89 18.30 -7.85
CA GLY A 221 -9.53 19.32 -8.83
C GLY A 221 -8.09 19.85 -8.73
N VAL A 222 -7.87 21.03 -9.31
CA VAL A 222 -6.59 21.77 -9.29
C VAL A 222 -6.27 22.32 -7.89
N ASN A 223 -7.24 22.40 -6.99
CA ASN A 223 -7.08 22.99 -5.66
C ASN A 223 -6.03 22.25 -4.81
N GLN A 224 -5.83 20.96 -5.04
CA GLN A 224 -4.77 20.18 -4.39
C GLN A 224 -3.35 20.55 -4.86
N LEU A 225 -3.20 21.11 -6.06
CA LEU A 225 -1.90 21.57 -6.57
C LEU A 225 -1.42 22.83 -5.85
N GLY A 226 -2.33 23.59 -5.20
CA GLY A 226 -2.02 24.76 -4.38
C GLY A 226 -1.70 24.45 -2.91
N ASN A 227 -2.12 23.29 -2.40
CA ASN A 227 -2.00 22.91 -0.97
C ASN A 227 -0.60 22.40 -0.56
N GLY A 228 0.43 22.68 -1.36
CA GLY A 228 1.75 22.01 -1.30
C GLY A 228 2.57 22.20 -0.02
N THR A 229 2.16 23.06 0.92
CA THR A 229 2.91 23.30 2.17
C THR A 229 2.18 22.81 3.42
N GLY A 230 0.89 22.47 3.34
CA GLY A 230 0.06 22.24 4.52
C GLY A 230 0.00 23.41 5.52
N ALA A 231 0.63 24.55 5.21
CA ALA A 231 0.87 25.65 6.14
C ALA A 231 -0.43 26.39 6.53
N GLU A 232 -1.42 26.41 5.63
CA GLU A 232 -2.74 27.00 5.92
C GLU A 232 -3.52 26.23 7.00
N ARG A 233 -3.12 25.00 7.34
CA ARG A 233 -3.76 24.18 8.40
C ARG A 233 -3.23 24.43 9.80
N ALA A 234 -2.09 25.10 9.93
CA ALA A 234 -1.57 25.51 11.24
C ALA A 234 -2.40 26.67 11.82
N ASP A 235 -3.29 27.29 11.03
CA ASP A 235 -4.23 28.28 11.51
C ASP A 235 -5.49 27.60 12.07
N ALA A 236 -5.68 27.72 13.38
CA ALA A 236 -6.85 27.21 14.10
C ALA A 236 -8.19 27.74 13.55
N SER A 237 -8.17 28.85 12.82
CA SER A 237 -9.36 29.43 12.17
C SER A 237 -9.97 28.51 11.09
N SER A 238 -9.17 27.63 10.48
CA SER A 238 -9.60 26.70 9.42
C SER A 238 -10.48 25.55 9.94
N PHE A 239 -10.42 25.26 11.24
CA PHE A 239 -11.28 24.26 11.90
C PHE A 239 -12.50 24.87 12.59
N ALA A 240 -12.59 26.20 12.69
CA ALA A 240 -13.70 26.88 13.34
C ALA A 240 -14.98 26.95 12.47
N THR A 241 -14.87 26.58 11.18
CA THR A 241 -15.95 26.65 10.19
C THR A 241 -16.47 25.26 9.76
N LEU A 242 -15.95 24.18 10.34
CA LEU A 242 -16.39 22.79 10.16
C LEU A 242 -17.21 22.32 11.36
#